data_AF-A0A9P0APD8-F1
#
_entry.id   AF-A0A9P0APD8-F1
#
_cell.length_a   1.000
_cell.length_b   1.000
_cell.length_c   1.000
_cell.angle_alpha   90.00
_cell.angle_beta   90.00
_cell.angle_gamma   90.00
#
_symmetry.space_group_name_H-M   'P 1'
#
loop_
_entity.id
_entity.type
_entity.pdbx_description
1 polymer ?
#
loop_
_entity_poly.entity_id
_entity_poly.type
_entity_poly.pdbx_seq_one_letter_code
_entity_poly.pdbx_strand_id
1 'polypeptide(L)'
;MSFTCGLARLLSGPPPVISMTTAASDDFAEEPLGSVTHLSFVPSMYGHYTDRMNLWQRLENWVSQLYLMRKFRDGLESVAGSYFRENFGPEKEGLVDGCWNCASM
;
A
#
# COMPACT_ATOMS: atom_id res chain seq x y z
N MET A 1 -1.85 4.92 -3.95
CA MET A 1 -3.14 4.20 -3.81
C MET A 1 -4.15 4.97 -2.98
N SER A 2 -3.89 5.34 -1.72
CA SER A 2 -4.86 6.09 -0.88
C SER A 2 -5.28 7.45 -1.49
N PHE A 3 -4.33 8.29 -1.89
CA PHE A 3 -4.63 9.60 -2.51
C PHE A 3 -5.38 9.47 -3.84
N THR A 4 -4.89 8.60 -4.73
CA THR A 4 -5.48 8.39 -6.05
C THR A 4 -6.86 7.79 -5.97
N CYS A 5 -7.10 6.87 -5.02
CA CYS A 5 -8.40 6.28 -4.75
C CYS A 5 -9.38 7.32 -4.18
N GLY A 6 -8.97 8.11 -3.17
CA GLY A 6 -9.80 9.19 -2.64
C GLY A 6 -10.16 10.24 -3.69
N LEU A 7 -9.19 10.61 -4.53
CA LEU A 7 -9.40 11.56 -5.64
C LEU A 7 -10.30 10.96 -6.73
N ALA A 8 -10.11 9.68 -7.08
CA ALA A 8 -10.97 9.01 -8.03
C ALA A 8 -12.42 8.96 -7.52
N ARG A 9 -12.67 8.53 -6.28
CA ARG A 9 -14.01 8.53 -5.68
C ARG A 9 -14.63 9.93 -5.64
N LEU A 10 -13.83 10.97 -5.40
CA LEU A 10 -14.29 12.36 -5.44
C LEU A 10 -14.77 12.77 -6.84
N LEU A 11 -14.07 12.33 -7.90
CA LEU A 11 -14.33 12.73 -9.28
C LEU A 11 -15.37 11.84 -10.00
N SER A 12 -15.31 10.52 -9.81
CA SER A 12 -16.15 9.54 -10.52
C SER A 12 -17.37 9.06 -9.73
N GLY A 13 -17.46 9.37 -8.43
CA GLY A 13 -18.52 8.87 -7.56
C GLY A 13 -18.29 7.39 -7.15
N PRO A 14 -19.35 6.57 -7.03
CA PRO A 14 -19.27 5.21 -6.46
C PRO A 14 -18.80 4.04 -7.35
N PRO A 15 -18.45 4.15 -8.66
CA PRO A 15 -18.00 2.97 -9.41
C PRO A 15 -16.60 2.49 -8.95
N PRO A 16 -16.26 1.21 -9.19
CA PRO A 16 -14.98 0.62 -8.79
C PRO A 16 -13.81 1.26 -9.55
N VAL A 17 -12.72 1.55 -8.83
CA VAL A 17 -11.52 2.19 -9.39
C VAL A 17 -10.50 1.11 -9.76
N ILE A 18 -10.24 0.95 -11.06
CA ILE A 18 -9.18 0.06 -11.55
C ILE A 18 -7.89 0.86 -11.69
N SER A 19 -6.87 0.49 -10.93
CA SER A 19 -5.55 1.12 -10.98
C SER A 19 -4.61 0.33 -11.88
N MET A 20 -3.97 1.00 -12.85
CA MET A 20 -2.93 0.42 -13.68
C MET A 20 -1.63 1.19 -13.50
N THR A 21 -0.51 0.49 -13.46
CA THR A 21 0.82 1.09 -13.41
C THR A 21 1.74 0.39 -14.40
N THR A 22 2.64 1.15 -15.03
CA THR A 22 3.72 0.62 -15.87
C THR A 22 5.00 0.38 -15.08
N ALA A 23 5.06 0.84 -13.83
CA ALA A 23 6.18 0.55 -12.94
C ALA A 23 6.19 -0.93 -12.56
N ALA A 24 7.38 -1.52 -12.50
CA ALA A 24 7.55 -2.85 -11.93
C ALA A 24 6.95 -2.84 -10.52
N SER A 25 6.11 -3.82 -10.24
CA SER A 25 5.42 -3.89 -8.97
C SER A 25 6.44 -4.13 -7.85
N ASP A 26 6.47 -3.20 -6.91
CA ASP A 26 7.19 -3.32 -5.66
C ASP A 26 6.35 -4.16 -4.70
N ASP A 27 6.97 -4.77 -3.70
CA ASP A 27 6.32 -5.52 -2.62
C ASP A 27 5.14 -4.75 -2.01
N PHE A 28 5.17 -3.42 -2.04
CA PHE A 28 4.09 -2.56 -1.56
C PHE A 28 2.80 -2.65 -2.38
N ALA A 29 2.94 -2.81 -3.70
CA ALA A 29 1.82 -2.85 -4.63
C ALA A 29 1.29 -4.28 -4.82
N GLU A 30 2.12 -5.29 -4.60
CA GLU A 30 1.78 -6.70 -4.81
C GLU A 30 0.63 -7.18 -3.89
N GLU A 31 0.69 -6.87 -2.59
CA GLU A 31 -0.34 -7.28 -1.61
C GLU A 31 -1.75 -6.76 -1.99
N PRO A 32 -1.94 -5.45 -2.27
CA PRO A 32 -3.21 -4.94 -2.77
C PRO A 32 -3.61 -5.49 -4.14
N LEU A 33 -2.67 -5.97 -4.96
CA LEU A 33 -2.95 -6.59 -6.24
C LEU A 33 -3.33 -8.08 -6.12
N GLY A 34 -3.34 -8.63 -4.90
CA GLY A 34 -3.60 -10.05 -4.65
C GLY A 34 -2.41 -10.97 -4.94
N SER A 35 -1.23 -10.40 -5.22
CA SER A 35 0.01 -11.14 -5.37
C SER A 35 0.73 -11.21 -4.03
N VAL A 36 0.92 -12.42 -3.51
CA VAL A 36 1.63 -12.60 -2.25
C VAL A 36 3.13 -12.64 -2.52
N THR A 37 3.84 -11.58 -2.15
CA THR A 37 5.31 -11.54 -2.23
C THR A 37 5.94 -12.60 -1.34
N HIS A 38 6.73 -13.50 -1.93
CA HIS A 38 7.43 -14.55 -1.20
C HIS A 38 8.72 -14.02 -0.56
N LEU A 39 8.59 -13.39 0.61
CA LEU A 39 9.69 -12.79 1.40
C LEU A 39 10.74 -13.81 1.90
N SER A 40 10.53 -15.10 1.66
CA SER A 40 11.51 -16.18 1.89
C SER A 40 12.62 -16.22 0.85
N PHE A 41 12.39 -15.63 -0.33
CA PHE A 41 13.34 -15.59 -1.46
C PHE A 41 13.56 -14.17 -2.00
N VAL A 42 12.63 -13.25 -1.75
CA VAL A 42 12.74 -11.85 -2.15
C VAL A 42 13.24 -11.02 -0.95
N PRO A 43 14.39 -10.34 -1.07
CA PRO A 43 14.82 -9.40 -0.05
C PRO A 43 13.87 -8.20 -0.03
N SER A 44 13.50 -7.73 1.16
CA SER A 44 12.75 -6.50 1.32
C SER A 44 13.52 -5.35 0.67
N MET A 45 12.81 -4.51 -0.08
CA MET A 45 13.34 -3.27 -0.68
C MET A 45 14.04 -2.35 0.34
N TYR A 46 13.67 -2.43 1.62
CA TYR A 46 14.20 -1.59 2.70
C TYR A 46 15.31 -2.26 3.52
N GLY A 47 15.70 -3.50 3.17
CA GLY A 47 16.76 -4.25 3.82
C GLY A 47 18.10 -4.21 3.09
N HIS A 48 19.20 -4.48 3.80
CA HIS A 48 20.53 -4.66 3.20
C HIS A 48 20.79 -6.09 2.70
N TYR A 49 19.76 -6.94 2.68
CA TYR A 49 19.91 -8.34 2.30
C TYR A 49 19.98 -8.49 0.77
N THR A 50 20.77 -9.47 0.33
CA THR A 50 20.93 -9.83 -1.09
C THR A 50 20.14 -11.08 -1.42
N ASP A 51 20.34 -11.67 -2.60
CA ASP A 51 19.75 -12.95 -3.02
C ASP A 51 20.09 -14.14 -2.09
N ARG A 52 21.11 -13.99 -1.23
CA ARG A 52 21.55 -15.00 -0.27
C ARG A 52 21.18 -14.62 1.16
N MET A 53 20.12 -15.24 1.66
CA MET A 53 19.65 -15.06 3.05
C MET A 53 19.61 -16.38 3.80
N ASN A 54 20.25 -16.42 4.97
CA ASN A 54 20.11 -17.50 5.94
C ASN A 54 18.72 -17.51 6.58
N LEU A 55 18.33 -18.62 7.22
CA LEU A 55 17.00 -18.78 7.83
C LEU A 55 16.61 -17.61 8.76
N TRP A 56 17.53 -17.16 9.61
CA TRP A 56 17.29 -16.02 10.50
C TRP A 56 17.11 -14.70 9.77
N GLN A 57 17.89 -14.47 8.73
CA GLN A 57 17.77 -13.26 7.90
C GLN A 57 16.45 -13.26 7.14
N ARG A 58 15.97 -14.42 6.69
CA ARG A 58 14.62 -14.56 6.08
C ARG A 58 13.52 -14.22 7.07
N LEU A 59 13.63 -14.66 8.32
CA LEU A 59 12.67 -14.35 9.36
C LEU A 59 12.68 -12.85 9.68
N GLU A 60 13.86 -12.26 9.83
CA GLU A 60 14.03 -10.82 10.09
C GLU A 60 13.48 -9.97 8.94
N ASN A 61 13.73 -10.38 7.69
CA ASN A 61 13.19 -9.76 6.48
C ASN A 61 11.66 -9.79 6.45
N TRP A 62 11.08 -10.94 6.75
CA TRP A 62 9.63 -11.11 6.81
C TRP A 62 9.00 -10.24 7.90
N VAL A 63 9.55 -10.24 9.11
CA VAL A 63 9.05 -9.43 10.24
C VAL A 63 9.20 -7.93 9.94
N SER A 64 10.37 -7.52 9.45
CA SER A 64 10.66 -6.12 9.11
C SER A 64 9.72 -5.62 8.02
N GLN A 65 9.51 -6.40 6.97
CA GLN A 65 8.58 -6.06 5.91
C GLN A 65 7.15 -5.89 6.45
N LEU A 66 6.64 -6.87 7.19
CA LEU A 66 5.28 -6.79 7.74
C LEU A 66 5.10 -5.57 8.65
N TYR A 67 6.10 -5.27 9.48
CA TYR A 67 6.05 -4.13 10.37
C TYR A 67 6.09 -2.80 9.60
N LEU A 68 7.07 -2.65 8.70
CA LEU A 68 7.25 -1.44 7.90
C LEU A 68 6.04 -1.18 7.00
N MET A 69 5.55 -2.21 6.32
CA MET A 69 4.40 -2.07 5.42
C MET A 69 3.12 -1.69 6.16
N ARG A 70 2.86 -2.28 7.33
CA ARG A 70 1.71 -1.88 8.16
C ARG A 70 1.85 -0.43 8.61
N LYS A 71 3.01 -0.04 9.15
CA LYS A 71 3.26 1.34 9.58
C LYS A 71 3.15 2.35 8.45
N PHE A 72 3.65 2.00 7.27
CA PHE A 72 3.59 2.85 6.10
C PHE A 72 2.17 3.00 5.57
N ARG A 73 1.39 1.90 5.57
CA ARG A 73 -0.04 1.90 5.23
C ARG A 73 -0.84 2.82 6.15
N ASP A 74 -0.71 2.61 7.46
CA ASP A 74 -1.40 3.40 8.48
C ASP A 74 -1.02 4.88 8.40
N GLY A 75 0.27 5.17 8.19
CA GLY A 75 0.78 6.53 8.02
C GLY A 75 0.23 7.21 6.77
N LEU A 76 0.23 6.52 5.62
CA LEU A 76 -0.30 7.06 4.37
C LEU A 76 -1.81 7.28 4.42
N GLU A 77 -2.56 6.39 5.08
CA GLU A 77 -4.00 6.53 5.25
C GLU A 77 -4.32 7.73 6.16
N SER A 78 -3.60 7.88 7.27
CA SER A 78 -3.74 9.03 8.17
C SER A 78 -3.42 10.36 7.50
N VAL A 79 -2.32 10.45 6.75
CA VAL A 79 -1.93 11.69 6.04
C VAL A 79 -2.88 11.99 4.89
N ALA A 80 -3.35 10.97 4.17
CA ALA A 80 -4.34 11.16 3.12
C ALA A 80 -5.67 11.65 3.71
N GLY A 81 -6.17 11.04 4.79
CA GLY A 81 -7.39 11.48 5.47
C GLY A 81 -7.31 12.95 5.91
N SER A 82 -6.21 13.34 6.56
CA SER A 82 -6.00 14.73 6.97
C SER A 82 -5.95 15.68 5.77
N TYR A 83 -5.28 15.29 4.69
CA TYR A 83 -5.20 16.09 3.46
C TYR A 83 -6.58 16.30 2.82
N PHE A 84 -7.40 15.24 2.71
CA PHE A 84 -8.74 15.35 2.14
C PHE A 84 -9.67 16.20 3.01
N ARG A 85 -9.56 16.07 4.33
CA ARG A 85 -10.29 16.90 5.29
C ARG A 85 -9.97 18.39 5.13
N GLU A 86 -8.69 18.72 5.05
CA GLU A 86 -8.21 20.11 4.97
C GLU A 86 -8.56 20.78 3.63
N ASN A 87 -8.49 20.03 2.52
CA ASN A 87 -8.68 20.60 1.18
C ASN A 87 -10.11 20.52 0.66
N PHE A 88 -10.88 19.47 1.01
CA PHE A 88 -12.20 19.20 0.45
C PHE A 88 -13.34 19.19 1.48
N GLY A 89 -13.01 19.40 2.77
CA GLY A 89 -13.98 19.50 3.86
C GLY A 89 -14.10 18.23 4.71
N PRO A 90 -14.70 18.33 5.91
CA PRO A 90 -14.70 17.27 6.92
C PRO A 90 -15.44 15.98 6.52
N GLU A 91 -16.40 16.07 5.61
CA GLU A 91 -17.16 14.91 5.14
C GLU A 91 -16.37 14.04 4.13
N LYS A 92 -15.24 14.56 3.60
CA LYS A 92 -14.47 13.92 2.54
C LYS A 92 -13.29 13.08 3.05
N GLU A 93 -13.04 13.05 4.36
CA GLU A 93 -12.03 12.20 4.99
C GLU A 93 -12.32 10.71 4.72
N GLY A 94 -13.57 10.29 4.86
CA GLY A 94 -14.00 8.90 4.64
C GLY A 94 -13.91 8.40 3.20
N LEU A 95 -13.52 9.25 2.23
CA LEU A 95 -13.25 8.80 0.87
C LEU A 95 -12.00 7.91 0.78
N VAL A 96 -11.06 8.08 1.71
CA VAL A 96 -9.80 7.33 1.73
C VAL A 96 -9.96 5.96 2.38
N ASP A 97 -10.99 5.79 3.21
CA ASP A 97 -11.23 4.56 3.97
C ASP A 97 -11.39 3.35 3.05
N GLY A 98 -10.66 2.29 3.38
CA GLY A 98 -10.74 1.01 2.67
C GLY A 98 -10.10 1.02 1.28
N CYS A 99 -9.40 2.09 0.87
CA CYS A 99 -8.72 2.14 -0.43
C CYS A 99 -7.65 1.04 -0.60
N TRP A 100 -7.13 0.47 0.50
CA TRP A 100 -6.21 -0.68 0.48
C TRP A 100 -6.89 -2.02 0.17
N ASN A 101 -8.20 -2.12 0.39
CA ASN A 101 -8.99 -3.33 0.15
C ASN A 101 -9.75 -3.28 -1.18
N CYS A 102 -9.82 -2.12 -1.83
CA CYS A 102 -10.58 -1.90 -3.06
C CYS A 102 -9.73 -1.97 -4.33
N ALA A 103 -8.42 -2.13 -4.22
CA ALA A 103 -7.59 -2.45 -5.37
C ALA A 103 -7.86 -3.92 -5.73
N SER A 104 -8.59 -4.16 -6.80
CA SER A 104 -8.73 -5.48 -7.42
C SER A 104 -8.57 -5.29 -8.91
N MET A 105 -7.76 -6.12 -9.55
CA MET A 105 -7.60 -6.16 -11.01
C MET A 105 -8.90 -6.60 -11.69
#